data_AF-A0A1H8P9N3-F1
#
_entry.id   AF-A0A1H8P9N3-F1
#
_cell.length_a   1.000
_cell.length_b   1.000
_cell.length_c   1.000
_cell.angle_alpha   90.00
_cell.angle_beta   90.00
_cell.angle_gamma   90.00
#
_symmetry.space_group_name_H-M   'P 1'
#
loop_
_entity.id
_entity.type
_entity.pdbx_description
1 polymer ?
#
loop_
_entity_poly.entity_id
_entity_poly.type
_entity_poly.pdbx_seq_one_letter_code
_entity_poly.pdbx_strand_id
1 'polypeptide(L)'
;MTVLLVDVANVLGSRPDGWWRDRAGATARLLERLATLPGREMPGPGGSPLACTALVAVVEGAARDVAGPAGVRLVRAPGSGDDALVAAAVEAGGAGLLVVTADRGLRARLPAGTPVAGPGWLLAQLPSGAAPTG
;
A
#
# COMPACT_ATOMS: atom_id res chain seq x y z
N MET A 1 -2.46 14.44 9.10
CA MET A 1 -1.78 13.19 9.50
C MET A 1 -2.54 12.04 8.87
N THR A 2 -1.89 11.22 8.06
CA THR A 2 -2.55 10.20 7.24
C THR A 2 -1.78 8.89 7.28
N VAL A 3 -2.50 7.80 7.56
CA VAL A 3 -2.02 6.42 7.43
C VAL A 3 -2.41 5.90 6.04
N LEU A 4 -1.43 5.39 5.30
CA LEU A 4 -1.68 4.69 4.05
C LEU A 4 -1.93 3.21 4.34
N LEU A 5 -3.09 2.69 3.95
CA LEU A 5 -3.39 1.26 4.00
C LEU A 5 -3.36 0.70 2.58
N VAL A 6 -2.34 -0.11 2.28
CA VAL A 6 -1.99 -0.48 0.90
C VAL A 6 -2.32 -1.94 0.64
N ASP A 7 -3.09 -2.16 -0.43
CA ASP A 7 -3.28 -3.46 -1.07
C ASP A 7 -2.05 -3.80 -1.93
N VAL A 8 -1.14 -4.61 -1.40
CA VAL A 8 0.15 -4.87 -2.06
C VAL A 8 -0.04 -5.68 -3.35
N ALA A 9 -0.93 -6.67 -3.34
CA ALA A 9 -1.19 -7.51 -4.49
C ALA A 9 -1.79 -6.69 -5.64
N ASN A 10 -2.74 -5.80 -5.34
CA ASN A 10 -3.30 -4.89 -6.33
C ASN A 10 -2.27 -3.89 -6.88
N VAL A 11 -1.38 -3.37 -6.03
CA VAL A 11 -0.32 -2.47 -6.49
C VAL A 11 0.67 -3.18 -7.41
N LEU A 12 1.12 -4.39 -7.06
CA LEU A 12 1.98 -5.20 -7.95
C LEU A 12 1.26 -5.54 -9.26
N GLY A 13 0.00 -5.97 -9.16
CA GLY A 13 -0.84 -6.31 -10.31
C GLY A 13 -1.10 -5.14 -11.27
N SER A 14 -0.94 -3.89 -10.81
CA SER A 14 -1.09 -2.71 -11.66
C SER A 14 0.06 -2.49 -12.65
N ARG A 15 1.16 -3.25 -12.54
CA ARG A 15 2.34 -3.13 -13.41
C ARG A 15 2.68 -4.45 -14.11
N PRO A 16 2.90 -4.45 -15.44
CA PRO A 16 3.34 -5.63 -16.17
C PRO A 16 4.87 -5.80 -16.09
N ASP A 17 5.42 -5.91 -14.88
CA ASP A 17 6.86 -6.01 -14.63
C ASP A 17 7.35 -7.46 -14.42
N GLY A 18 6.46 -8.45 -14.62
CA GLY A 18 6.78 -9.86 -14.45
C GLY A 18 6.81 -10.34 -12.99
N TRP A 19 6.24 -9.58 -12.04
CA TRP A 19 6.15 -9.91 -10.61
C TRP A 19 5.69 -11.35 -10.30
N TRP A 20 4.90 -11.96 -11.18
CA TRP A 20 4.40 -13.32 -10.98
C TRP A 20 5.52 -14.37 -10.91
N ARG A 21 6.69 -14.12 -11.51
CA ARG A 21 7.85 -15.02 -11.51
C ARG A 21 8.54 -15.09 -10.15
N ASP A 22 8.52 -13.98 -9.42
CA ASP A 22 9.18 -13.79 -8.13
C ASP A 22 8.30 -12.88 -7.26
N ARG A 23 7.20 -13.45 -6.75
CA ARG A 23 6.21 -12.70 -5.97
C ARG A 23 6.81 -12.14 -4.68
N ALA A 24 7.62 -12.94 -4.00
CA ALA A 24 8.24 -12.56 -2.74
C ALA A 24 9.25 -11.42 -2.94
N GLY A 25 10.15 -11.53 -3.91
CA GLY A 25 11.11 -10.47 -4.20
C GLY A 25 10.46 -9.21 -4.78
N ALA A 26 9.43 -9.33 -5.63
CA ALA A 26 8.67 -8.18 -6.10
C ALA A 26 7.98 -7.43 -4.95
N THR A 27 7.40 -8.18 -4.01
CA THR A 27 6.82 -7.61 -2.79
C THR A 27 7.86 -6.91 -1.93
N ALA A 28 8.99 -7.56 -1.65
CA ALA A 28 10.06 -6.98 -0.84
C ALA A 28 10.57 -5.65 -1.44
N ARG A 29 10.85 -5.62 -2.74
CA ARG A 29 11.27 -4.39 -3.45
C ARG A 29 10.22 -3.29 -3.39
N LEU A 30 8.93 -3.63 -3.51
CA LEU A 30 7.86 -2.65 -3.36
C LEU A 30 7.82 -2.09 -1.93
N LEU A 31 7.89 -2.95 -0.90
CA LEU A 31 7.87 -2.54 0.49
C LEU A 31 9.04 -1.61 0.84
N GLU A 32 10.25 -1.92 0.36
CA GLU A 32 11.43 -1.05 0.55
C GLU A 32 11.21 0.35 -0.01
N ARG A 33 10.61 0.45 -1.21
CA ARG A 33 10.29 1.75 -1.80
C ARG A 33 9.21 2.48 -1.02
N LEU A 34 8.19 1.77 -0.57
CA LEU A 34 7.11 2.32 0.25
C LEU A 34 7.58 2.81 1.62
N ALA A 35 8.64 2.20 2.19
CA ALA A 35 9.26 2.64 3.43
C ALA A 35 9.85 4.05 3.37
N THR A 36 10.02 4.61 2.17
CA THR A 36 10.45 6.01 1.98
C THR A 36 9.34 7.03 2.15
N LEU A 37 8.08 6.62 2.31
CA LEU A 37 6.91 7.51 2.34
C LEU A 37 6.54 8.04 3.74
N PRO A 38 6.56 7.25 4.83
CA PRO A 38 6.28 7.74 6.17
C PRO A 38 7.19 8.91 6.56
N GLY A 39 6.61 9.94 7.19
CA GLY A 39 7.29 11.18 7.56
C GLY A 39 7.33 12.25 6.47
N ARG A 40 6.85 11.97 5.25
CA ARG A 40 6.84 12.94 4.14
C ARG A 40 5.49 13.62 3.98
N GLU A 41 5.54 14.87 3.53
CA GLU A 41 4.40 15.54 2.89
C GLU A 41 4.42 15.27 1.38
N MET A 42 3.25 14.97 0.82
CA MET A 42 3.07 14.63 -0.59
C MET A 42 1.72 15.13 -1.12
N PRO A 43 1.56 15.32 -2.44
CA PRO A 43 0.25 15.61 -3.02
C PRO A 43 -0.74 14.45 -2.80
N GLY A 44 -1.85 14.74 -2.12
CA GLY A 44 -2.96 13.81 -1.98
C GLY A 44 -3.68 13.56 -3.33
N PRO A 45 -4.61 12.58 -3.38
CA PRO A 45 -5.29 12.21 -4.63
C PRO A 45 -6.04 13.34 -5.34
N GLY A 46 -6.42 14.40 -4.61
CA GLY A 46 -7.04 15.62 -5.15
C GLY A 46 -6.11 16.83 -5.21
N GLY A 47 -4.79 16.64 -5.09
CA GLY A 47 -3.79 17.71 -5.12
C GLY A 47 -3.59 18.47 -3.79
N SER A 48 -4.48 18.30 -2.82
CA SER A 48 -4.29 18.85 -1.47
C SER A 48 -3.11 18.18 -0.75
N PRO A 49 -2.31 18.90 0.05
CA PRO A 49 -1.22 18.30 0.81
C PRO A 49 -1.67 17.16 1.73
N LEU A 50 -0.88 16.09 1.76
CA LEU A 50 -1.09 14.90 2.58
C LEU A 50 0.20 14.63 3.37
N ALA A 51 0.12 14.68 4.69
CA ALA A 51 1.21 14.30 5.59
C ALA A 51 1.12 12.80 5.89
N CYS A 52 1.97 11.98 5.27
CA CYS A 52 2.02 10.55 5.48
C CYS A 52 2.72 10.25 6.81
N THR A 53 1.99 9.77 7.80
CA THR A 53 2.53 9.51 9.15
C THR A 53 2.86 8.05 9.38
N ALA A 54 2.20 7.13 8.67
CA ALA A 54 2.49 5.71 8.75
C ALA A 54 2.03 4.99 7.48
N LEU A 55 2.59 3.80 7.25
CA LEU A 55 2.18 2.92 6.16
C LEU A 55 1.91 1.52 6.71
N VAL A 56 0.74 1.01 6.36
CA VAL A 56 0.30 -0.36 6.62
C VAL A 56 0.15 -1.06 5.28
N ALA A 57 0.86 -2.17 5.09
CA ALA A 57 0.82 -2.94 3.85
C ALA A 57 0.19 -4.32 4.12
N VAL A 58 -0.87 -4.64 3.36
CA VAL A 58 -1.53 -5.94 3.41
C VAL A 58 -0.85 -6.88 2.42
N VAL A 59 -0.26 -7.96 2.92
CA VAL A 59 0.41 -9.00 2.13
C VAL A 59 -0.33 -10.34 2.28
N GLU A 60 -0.36 -11.12 1.20
CA GLU A 60 -1.07 -12.40 1.14
C GLU A 60 -0.27 -13.48 0.41
N GLY A 61 -0.72 -14.73 0.52
CA GLY A 61 -0.20 -15.88 -0.22
C GLY A 61 1.31 -16.06 -0.10
N ALA A 62 1.97 -16.33 -1.23
CA ALA A 62 3.42 -16.59 -1.30
C ALA A 62 4.30 -15.41 -0.85
N ALA A 63 3.74 -14.21 -0.74
CA ALA A 63 4.45 -13.03 -0.25
C ALA A 63 4.18 -12.73 1.23
N ARG A 64 3.38 -13.54 1.93
CA ARG A 64 3.02 -13.35 3.34
C ARG A 64 4.24 -13.30 4.27
N ASP A 65 5.25 -14.11 4.01
CA ASP A 65 6.41 -14.29 4.89
C ASP A 65 7.58 -13.32 4.60
N VAL A 66 7.37 -12.34 3.71
CA VAL A 66 8.37 -11.29 3.48
C VAL A 66 8.65 -10.52 4.78
N ALA A 67 9.92 -10.16 4.96
CA ALA A 67 10.33 -9.26 6.01
C ALA A 67 9.77 -7.85 5.73
N GLY A 68 9.29 -7.17 6.77
CA GLY A 68 8.85 -5.78 6.68
C GLY A 68 10.03 -4.84 6.90
N PRO A 69 10.30 -3.88 6.00
CA PRO A 69 11.29 -2.85 6.26
C PRO A 69 10.83 -1.95 7.42
N ALA A 70 11.80 -1.29 8.07
CA ALA A 70 11.50 -0.30 9.11
C ALA A 70 10.58 0.80 8.54
N GLY A 71 9.59 1.22 9.33
CA GLY A 71 8.61 2.23 8.92
C GLY A 71 7.37 1.67 8.18
N VAL A 72 7.34 0.38 7.84
CA VAL A 72 6.16 -0.28 7.25
C VAL A 72 5.61 -1.34 8.19
N ARG A 73 4.35 -1.18 8.61
CA ARG A 73 3.63 -2.22 9.35
C ARG A 73 3.05 -3.22 8.36
N LEU A 74 3.33 -4.51 8.54
CA LEU A 74 2.72 -5.57 7.73
C LEU A 74 1.46 -6.13 8.39
N VAL A 75 0.38 -6.20 7.62
CA VAL A 75 -0.79 -7.02 7.90
C VAL A 75 -0.70 -8.26 7.02
N ARG A 76 -0.53 -9.41 7.64
CA ARG A 76 -0.38 -10.70 6.95
C ARG A 76 -1.72 -11.38 6.86
N ALA A 77 -2.32 -11.39 5.68
CA ALA A 77 -3.60 -12.06 5.45
C ALA A 77 -3.42 -13.59 5.59
N PRO A 78 -4.14 -14.24 6.51
CA PRO A 78 -4.13 -15.71 6.60
C PRO A 78 -4.89 -16.37 5.44
N GLY A 79 -5.80 -15.62 4.82
CA GLY A 79 -6.58 -16.01 3.65
C GLY A 79 -6.55 -14.91 2.59
N SER A 80 -7.70 -14.29 2.34
CA SER A 80 -7.85 -13.20 1.36
C SER A 80 -7.23 -11.89 1.85
N GLY A 81 -6.42 -11.25 1.01
CA GLY A 81 -5.93 -9.89 1.20
C GLY A 81 -7.06 -8.87 1.33
N ASP A 82 -8.14 -9.02 0.56
CA ASP A 82 -9.32 -8.15 0.61
C ASP A 82 -9.95 -8.13 2.01
N ASP A 83 -10.17 -9.31 2.60
CA ASP A 83 -10.77 -9.45 3.92
C ASP A 83 -9.89 -8.79 4.99
N ALA A 84 -8.58 -9.04 4.92
CA ALA A 84 -7.61 -8.44 5.83
C ALA A 84 -7.54 -6.91 5.67
N LEU A 85 -7.69 -6.40 4.44
CA LEU A 85 -7.68 -4.98 4.17
C LEU A 85 -8.94 -4.28 4.67
N VAL A 86 -10.12 -4.89 4.49
CA VAL A 86 -11.37 -4.37 5.08
C VAL A 86 -11.28 -4.37 6.60
N ALA A 87 -10.81 -5.46 7.22
CA ALA A 87 -10.65 -5.53 8.66
C ALA A 87 -9.71 -4.44 9.20
N ALA A 88 -8.55 -4.26 8.56
CA ALA A 88 -7.60 -3.21 8.94
C ALA A 88 -8.19 -1.79 8.76
N ALA A 89 -9.01 -1.56 7.73
CA ALA A 89 -9.68 -0.28 7.52
C ALA A 89 -10.73 0.00 8.61
N VAL A 90 -11.48 -1.01 9.04
CA VAL A 90 -12.44 -0.93 10.14
C VAL A 90 -11.73 -0.61 11.45
N GLU A 91 -10.64 -1.33 11.76
CA GLU A 91 -9.85 -1.12 12.98
C GLU A 91 -9.27 0.29 13.07
N ALA A 92 -8.88 0.88 11.93
CA ALA A 92 -8.32 2.22 11.88
C ALA A 92 -9.35 3.36 12.11
N GLY A 93 -10.66 3.08 12.06
CA GLY A 93 -11.70 4.05 12.42
C GLY A 93 -11.86 5.24 11.46
N GLY A 94 -11.36 5.15 10.23
CA GLY A 94 -11.63 6.08 9.11
C GLY A 94 -10.96 7.47 9.16
N ALA A 95 -10.73 8.04 10.36
CA ALA A 95 -10.08 9.34 10.49
C ALA A 95 -8.58 9.25 10.15
N GLY A 96 -8.14 10.05 9.18
CA GLY A 96 -6.74 10.05 8.76
C GLY A 96 -6.30 8.75 8.07
N LEU A 97 -7.22 7.99 7.48
CA LEU A 97 -6.90 6.81 6.68
C LEU A 97 -7.03 7.12 5.18
N LEU A 98 -6.09 6.61 4.38
CA LEU A 98 -6.24 6.53 2.93
C LEU A 98 -5.96 5.10 2.47
N VAL A 99 -6.97 4.44 1.90
CA VAL A 99 -6.82 3.09 1.35
C VAL A 99 -6.29 3.19 -0.09
N VAL A 100 -5.31 2.37 -0.43
CA VAL A 100 -4.77 2.28 -1.79
C VAL A 100 -5.17 0.94 -2.41
N THR A 101 -6.12 0.97 -3.34
CA THR A 101 -6.52 -0.17 -4.18
C THR A 101 -7.28 0.32 -5.41
N ALA A 102 -7.16 -0.37 -6.54
CA ALA A 102 -7.98 -0.17 -7.74
C ALA A 102 -9.24 -1.05 -7.77
N ASP A 103 -9.37 -2.02 -6.86
CA ASP A 103 -10.45 -3.00 -6.90
C ASP A 103 -11.80 -2.37 -6.50
N ARG A 104 -12.77 -2.41 -7.41
CA ARG A 104 -14.10 -1.81 -7.19
C ARG A 104 -14.96 -2.62 -6.23
N GLY A 105 -14.82 -3.94 -6.22
CA GLY A 105 -15.53 -4.83 -5.30
C GLY A 105 -15.03 -4.64 -3.87
N LEU A 106 -13.72 -4.58 -3.69
CA LEU A 106 -13.09 -4.27 -2.40
C LEU A 106 -13.50 -2.89 -1.89
N ARG A 107 -13.48 -1.86 -2.76
CA ARG A 107 -13.93 -0.51 -2.40
C ARG A 107 -15.36 -0.47 -1.87
N ALA A 108 -16.26 -1.25 -2.46
CA ALA A 108 -17.66 -1.32 -2.02
C ALA A 108 -17.82 -1.96 -0.64
N ARG A 109 -16.81 -2.68 -0.15
CA ARG A 109 -16.81 -3.37 1.14
C ARG A 109 -16.16 -2.55 2.27
N LEU A 110 -15.51 -1.44 1.94
CA LEU A 110 -14.89 -0.56 2.92
C LEU A 110 -15.95 0.19 3.74
N PRO A 111 -15.62 0.67 4.95
CA PRO A 111 -16.49 1.57 5.70
C PRO A 111 -16.92 2.78 4.86
N ALA A 112 -18.17 3.22 5.04
CA ALA A 112 -18.70 4.36 4.31
C ALA A 112 -17.84 5.61 4.50
N GLY A 113 -17.54 6.33 3.41
CA GLY A 113 -16.72 7.53 3.44
C GLY A 113 -15.20 7.29 3.51
N THR A 114 -14.74 6.03 3.49
CA THR A 114 -13.30 5.72 3.45
C THR A 114 -12.65 6.34 2.20
N PRO A 115 -11.65 7.22 2.36
CA PRO A 115 -10.91 7.77 1.23
C PRO A 115 -10.12 6.67 0.51
N VAL A 116 -10.16 6.68 -0.83
CA VAL A 116 -9.45 5.68 -1.65
C VAL A 116 -8.61 6.35 -2.73
N ALA A 117 -7.40 5.85 -2.92
CA ALA A 117 -6.53 6.15 -4.05
C ALA A 117 -6.22 4.88 -4.86
N GLY A 118 -5.87 5.04 -6.14
CA GLY A 118 -5.40 3.94 -6.97
C GLY A 118 -3.88 3.71 -6.85
N PRO A 119 -3.38 2.54 -7.30
CA PRO A 119 -1.95 2.26 -7.36
C PRO A 119 -1.15 3.32 -8.12
N GLY A 120 -1.69 3.84 -9.22
CA GLY A 120 -1.01 4.89 -10.00
C GLY A 120 -0.67 6.14 -9.17
N TRP A 121 -1.57 6.56 -8.27
CA TRP A 121 -1.31 7.69 -7.38
C TRP A 121 -0.16 7.36 -6.42
N LEU A 122 -0.20 6.19 -5.76
CA LEU A 122 0.83 5.77 -4.80
C LEU A 122 2.20 5.68 -5.47
N LEU A 123 2.24 5.06 -6.64
CA LEU A 123 3.47 4.84 -7.40
C LEU A 123 4.10 6.14 -7.92
N ALA A 124 3.30 7.19 -8.11
CA ALA A 124 3.80 8.53 -8.46
C ALA A 124 4.43 9.29 -7.28
N GLN A 125 4.15 8.87 -6.03
CA GLN A 125 4.78 9.47 -4.83
C GLN A 125 6.17 8.90 -4.54
N LEU A 126 6.46 7.74 -5.14
CA LEU A 126 7.77 7.10 -5.02
C LEU A 126 8.79 7.95 -5.79
N PRO A 127 10.01 8.13 -5.24
CA PRO A 127 11.08 8.79 -5.98
C PRO A 127 11.27 8.13 -7.35
N SER A 128 11.38 8.95 -8.40
CA SER A 128 11.94 8.51 -9.68
C SER A 128 13.34 7.97 -9.39
N GLY A 129 13.61 6.72 -9.76
CA GLY A 129 14.77 5.98 -9.26
C GLY A 129 16.08 6.77 -9.39
N ALA A 130 16.77 6.97 -8.26
CA ALA A 130 18.23 7.00 -8.31
C ALA A 130 18.67 5.57 -8.63
N ALA A 131 19.44 5.39 -9.69
CA ALA A 131 20.20 4.16 -9.88
C ALA A 131 21.06 3.92 -8.63
N PRO A 132 21.27 2.67 -8.17
CA PRO A 132 22.30 2.42 -7.19
C PRO A 132 23.63 2.86 -7.81
N THR A 133 24.25 3.88 -7.21
CA THR A 133 25.66 4.19 -7.45
C THR A 133 26.46 3.02 -6.89
N GLY A 134 26.72 2.04 -7.74
CA GLY A 134 27.82 1.09 -7.58
C GLY A 134 29.10 1.66 -8.17
#